data_AF-A0A524JI04-F1
#
_entry.id   AF-A0A524JI04-F1
#
_cell.length_a   1.000
_cell.length_b   1.000
_cell.length_c   1.000
_cell.angle_alpha   90.00
_cell.angle_beta   90.00
_cell.angle_gamma   90.00
#
_symmetry.space_group_name_H-M   'P 1'
#
loop_
_entity.id
_entity.type
_entity.pdbx_description
1 polymer ?
#
loop_
_entity_poly.entity_id
_entity_poly.type
_entity_poly.pdbx_seq_one_letter_code
_entity_poly.pdbx_strand_id
1 'polypeptide(L)'
;LQAYERMALFLERIAIPSLVVRVGPKSADKNAYEQLLIKSIETEFDHNLSQQIYMTDECWNIIKAAKSATIQMIRKAAMSETDSADKLREDILTETMDKSSPSATALSFVKKEIGDLW
;
A
#
# COMPACT_ATOMS: atom_id res chain seq x y z
N LEU A 1 -1.92 19.02 -10.80
CA LEU A 1 -1.44 19.03 -9.40
C LEU A 1 -2.31 18.17 -8.49
N GLN A 2 -3.59 18.46 -8.30
CA GLN A 2 -4.46 17.72 -7.36
C GLN A 2 -4.46 16.18 -7.55
N ALA A 3 -4.45 15.68 -8.79
CA ALA A 3 -4.40 14.24 -9.06
C ALA A 3 -3.11 13.57 -8.52
N TYR A 4 -1.97 14.24 -8.66
CA TYR A 4 -0.67 13.78 -8.16
C TYR A 4 -0.60 13.81 -6.65
N GLU A 5 -1.15 14.85 -6.01
CA GLU A 5 -1.26 14.92 -4.55
C GLU A 5 -2.11 13.77 -4.00
N ARG A 6 -3.21 13.43 -4.68
CA ARG A 6 -4.04 12.27 -4.32
C ARG A 6 -3.28 10.95 -4.47
N MET A 7 -2.46 10.80 -5.52
CA MET A 7 -1.66 9.59 -5.69
C MET A 7 -0.53 9.48 -4.66
N ALA A 8 0.11 10.60 -4.33
CA ALA A 8 1.08 10.65 -3.24
C ALA A 8 0.43 10.21 -1.92
N LEU A 9 -0.76 10.75 -1.60
CA LEU A 9 -1.50 10.37 -0.41
C LEU A 9 -1.91 8.88 -0.42
N PHE A 10 -2.35 8.35 -1.56
CA PHE A 10 -2.65 6.93 -1.72
C PHE A 10 -1.43 6.07 -1.38
N LEU A 11 -0.26 6.36 -1.96
CA LEU A 11 0.98 5.61 -1.75
C LEU A 11 1.44 5.64 -0.28
N GLU A 12 1.34 6.80 0.37
CA GLU A 12 1.63 6.97 1.80
C GLU A 12 0.63 6.21 2.70
N ARG A 13 -0.65 6.14 2.30
CA ARG A 13 -1.70 5.45 3.07
C ARG A 13 -1.61 3.93 2.99
N ILE A 14 -1.15 3.39 1.86
CA ILE A 14 -0.97 1.95 1.68
C ILE A 14 0.40 1.46 2.15
N ALA A 15 1.35 2.36 2.41
CA ALA A 15 2.64 1.99 2.98
C ALA A 15 2.43 1.20 4.27
N ILE A 16 3.10 0.04 4.40
CA ILE A 16 2.84 -0.95 5.45
C ILE A 16 2.81 -0.33 6.86
N PRO A 17 3.80 0.48 7.29
CA PRO A 17 3.77 1.08 8.63
C PRO A 17 2.55 1.99 8.87
N SER A 18 2.19 2.79 7.86
CA SER A 18 1.03 3.69 7.91
C SER A 18 -0.28 2.91 7.93
N LEU A 19 -0.36 1.84 7.12
CA LEU A 19 -1.55 1.02 6.98
C LEU A 19 -1.91 0.29 8.29
N VAL A 20 -0.96 -0.42 8.90
CA VAL A 20 -1.22 -1.25 10.10
C VAL A 20 -1.49 -0.44 11.37
N VAL A 21 -1.03 0.81 11.41
CA VAL A 21 -1.36 1.78 12.48
C VAL A 21 -2.80 2.27 12.32
N ARG A 22 -3.20 2.62 11.09
CA ARG A 22 -4.55 3.13 10.80
C ARG A 22 -5.63 2.06 10.86
N VAL A 23 -5.29 0.84 10.45
CA VAL A 23 -6.21 -0.28 10.31
C VAL A 23 -5.84 -1.30 11.37
N GLY A 24 -6.49 -1.23 12.52
CA GLY A 24 -6.31 -2.20 13.59
C GLY A 24 -7.13 -3.49 13.41
N PRO A 25 -6.66 -4.62 13.97
CA PRO A 25 -7.43 -5.85 13.99
C PRO A 25 -8.71 -5.65 14.79
N LYS A 26 -9.79 -6.25 14.28
CA LYS A 26 -11.12 -6.20 14.92
C LYS A 26 -11.44 -7.47 15.71
N SER A 27 -10.58 -8.47 15.62
CA SER A 27 -10.68 -9.76 16.30
C SER A 27 -9.29 -10.41 16.36
N ALA A 28 -9.15 -11.52 17.08
CA ALA A 28 -7.91 -12.28 17.13
C ALA A 28 -7.60 -13.07 15.85
N ASP A 29 -8.59 -13.26 14.95
CA ASP A 29 -8.41 -14.03 13.71
C ASP A 29 -7.46 -13.31 12.74
N LYS A 30 -6.32 -13.96 12.47
CA LYS A 30 -5.28 -13.45 11.56
C LYS A 30 -5.78 -13.30 10.13
N ASN A 31 -6.61 -14.23 9.65
CA ASN A 31 -7.10 -14.22 8.28
C ASN A 31 -8.10 -13.07 8.08
N ALA A 32 -8.93 -12.82 9.09
CA ALA A 32 -9.83 -11.67 9.10
C ALA A 32 -9.04 -10.34 9.08
N TYR A 33 -7.90 -10.26 9.78
CA TYR A 33 -7.04 -9.08 9.76
C TYR A 33 -6.32 -8.90 8.42
N GLU A 34 -5.75 -9.96 7.85
CA GLU A 34 -5.16 -9.95 6.50
C GLU A 34 -6.16 -9.42 5.46
N GLN A 35 -7.36 -9.98 5.42
CA GLN A 35 -8.43 -9.56 4.52
C GLN A 35 -8.84 -8.10 4.75
N LEU A 36 -8.87 -7.65 6.01
CA LEU A 36 -9.18 -6.27 6.35
C LEU A 36 -8.13 -5.31 5.77
N LEU A 37 -6.84 -5.61 5.89
CA LEU A 37 -5.77 -4.80 5.33
C LEU A 37 -5.85 -4.72 3.80
N ILE A 38 -6.01 -5.87 3.14
CA ILE A 38 -6.13 -5.95 1.67
C ILE A 38 -7.35 -5.14 1.20
N LYS A 39 -8.51 -5.33 1.84
CA LYS A 39 -9.72 -4.58 1.51
C LYS A 39 -9.53 -3.07 1.68
N SER A 40 -8.79 -2.65 2.69
CA SER A 40 -8.52 -1.23 2.93
C SER A 40 -7.65 -0.63 1.83
N ILE A 41 -6.67 -1.37 1.31
CA ILE A 41 -5.85 -0.96 0.15
C ILE A 41 -6.71 -0.84 -1.11
N GLU A 42 -7.53 -1.86 -1.40
CA GLU A 42 -8.41 -1.89 -2.57
C GLU A 42 -9.39 -0.71 -2.56
N THR A 43 -10.04 -0.48 -1.42
CA THR A 43 -10.99 0.63 -1.24
C THR A 43 -10.31 1.99 -1.46
N GLU A 44 -9.11 2.21 -0.92
CA GLU A 44 -8.37 3.45 -1.12
C GLU A 44 -7.96 3.64 -2.60
N PHE A 45 -7.61 2.55 -3.30
CA PHE A 45 -7.30 2.59 -4.73
C PHE A 45 -8.54 2.96 -5.56
N ASP A 46 -9.69 2.36 -5.29
CA ASP A 46 -10.94 2.62 -6.00
C ASP A 46 -11.39 4.07 -5.84
N HIS A 47 -11.24 4.65 -4.65
CA HIS A 47 -11.48 6.08 -4.40
C HIS A 47 -10.59 7.03 -5.20
N ASN A 48 -9.51 6.50 -5.78
CA ASN A 48 -8.47 7.24 -6.49
C ASN A 48 -8.35 6.82 -7.96
N LEU A 49 -9.15 5.86 -8.41
CA LEU A 49 -9.07 5.27 -9.75
C LEU A 49 -9.24 6.30 -10.88
N SER A 50 -10.09 7.31 -10.68
CA SER A 50 -10.32 8.36 -11.68
C SER A 50 -9.11 9.26 -11.91
N GLN A 51 -8.14 9.28 -11.01
CA GLN A 51 -6.96 10.14 -11.14
C GLN A 51 -6.02 9.69 -12.25
N GLN A 52 -6.14 8.43 -12.71
CA GLN A 52 -5.29 7.86 -13.76
C GLN A 52 -5.31 8.66 -15.08
N ILE A 53 -6.38 9.42 -15.36
CA ILE A 53 -6.50 10.21 -16.60
C ILE A 53 -5.55 11.41 -16.65
N TYR A 54 -4.90 11.75 -15.53
CA TYR A 54 -4.02 12.90 -15.38
C TYR A 54 -2.54 12.53 -15.28
N MET A 55 -2.18 11.27 -15.48
CA MET A 55 -0.80 10.77 -15.43
C MET A 55 -0.51 9.91 -16.65
N THR A 56 0.77 9.69 -16.95
CA THR A 56 1.14 8.75 -18.01
C THR A 56 0.79 7.32 -17.63
N ASP A 57 0.61 6.47 -18.64
CA ASP A 57 0.44 5.03 -18.45
C ASP A 57 1.61 4.41 -17.68
N GLU A 58 2.84 4.92 -17.87
CA GLU A 58 4.02 4.47 -17.14
C GLU A 58 3.88 4.74 -15.64
N CYS A 59 3.57 5.98 -15.26
CA CYS A 59 3.33 6.33 -13.85
C CYS A 59 2.21 5.49 -13.25
N TRP A 60 1.10 5.36 -13.98
CA TRP A 60 -0.04 4.59 -13.51
C TRP A 60 0.29 3.10 -13.32
N ASN A 61 1.07 2.50 -14.22
CA ASN A 61 1.51 1.12 -14.10
C ASN A 61 2.42 0.92 -12.88
N ILE A 62 3.29 1.88 -12.57
CA ILE A 62 4.15 1.85 -11.38
C ILE A 62 3.30 1.91 -10.10
N ILE A 63 2.26 2.76 -10.06
CA ILE A 63 1.33 2.83 -8.91
C ILE A 63 0.60 1.50 -8.71
N LYS A 64 0.09 0.88 -9.79
CA LYS A 64 -0.56 -0.44 -9.72
C LYS A 64 0.40 -1.53 -9.27
N ALA A 65 1.65 -1.48 -9.71
CA ALA A 65 2.70 -2.41 -9.28
C ALA A 65 2.99 -2.27 -7.78
N ALA A 66 3.12 -1.03 -7.28
CA ALA A 66 3.31 -0.76 -5.86
C ALA A 66 2.15 -1.29 -5.01
N LYS A 67 0.88 -1.03 -5.41
CA LYS A 67 -0.30 -1.61 -4.76
C LYS A 67 -0.21 -3.14 -4.68
N SER A 68 0.08 -3.78 -5.80
CA SER A 68 0.11 -5.25 -5.91
C SER A 68 1.22 -5.85 -5.05
N ALA A 69 2.41 -5.23 -5.05
CA ALA A 69 3.54 -5.64 -4.24
C ALA A 69 3.25 -5.50 -2.74
N THR A 70 2.60 -4.42 -2.31
CA THR A 70 2.16 -4.24 -0.92
C THR A 70 1.19 -5.35 -0.49
N ILE A 71 0.20 -5.69 -1.32
CA ILE A 71 -0.72 -6.80 -1.04
C ILE A 71 0.03 -8.14 -0.94
N GLN A 72 1.00 -8.38 -1.82
CA GLN A 72 1.82 -9.60 -1.79
C GLN A 72 2.66 -9.69 -0.52
N MET A 73 3.21 -8.57 -0.02
CA MET A 73 3.94 -8.56 1.26
C MET A 73 3.03 -8.94 2.43
N ILE A 74 1.80 -8.44 2.46
CA ILE A 74 0.80 -8.78 3.49
C ILE A 74 0.48 -10.29 3.43
N ARG A 75 0.18 -10.81 2.24
CA ARG A 75 -0.11 -12.25 2.03
C ARG A 75 1.05 -13.13 2.45
N LYS A 76 2.28 -12.74 2.11
CA LYS A 76 3.49 -13.49 2.47
C LYS A 76 3.65 -13.58 3.99
N ALA A 77 3.51 -12.46 4.70
CA ALA A 77 3.56 -12.46 6.16
C ALA A 77 2.43 -13.31 6.77
N ALA A 78 1.23 -13.31 6.17
CA ALA A 78 0.09 -14.13 6.62
C ALA A 78 0.28 -15.64 6.43
N MET A 79 1.24 -16.06 5.59
CA MET A 79 1.64 -17.47 5.49
C MET A 79 2.45 -17.97 6.69
N SER A 80 2.88 -17.08 7.60
CA SER A 80 3.55 -17.51 8.83
C SER A 80 2.62 -18.36 9.69
N GLU A 81 3.20 -19.26 10.50
CA GLU A 81 2.46 -20.11 11.45
C GLU A 81 1.89 -19.32 12.64
N THR A 82 1.91 -17.98 12.59
CA THR A 82 1.34 -17.12 13.61
C THR A 82 -0.14 -17.43 13.85
N ASP A 83 -0.56 -17.39 15.12
CA ASP A 83 -1.92 -17.74 15.55
C ASP A 83 -2.85 -16.54 15.80
N SER A 84 -2.30 -15.31 15.79
CA SER A 84 -3.07 -14.11 16.16
C SER A 84 -2.89 -12.92 15.21
N ALA A 85 -3.91 -12.08 15.13
CA ALA A 85 -3.88 -10.86 14.34
C ALA A 85 -2.81 -9.85 14.79
N ASP A 86 -2.57 -9.73 16.10
CA ASP A 86 -1.53 -8.84 16.62
C ASP A 86 -0.13 -9.34 16.27
N LYS A 87 0.11 -10.64 16.34
CA LYS A 87 1.38 -11.22 15.93
C LYS A 87 1.59 -11.09 14.41
N LEU A 88 0.54 -11.24 13.60
CA LEU A 88 0.61 -11.00 12.16
C LEU A 88 1.01 -9.55 11.85
N ARG A 89 0.48 -8.57 12.62
CA ARG A 89 0.88 -7.17 12.49
C ARG A 89 2.38 -6.98 12.73
N GLU A 90 2.93 -7.59 13.78
CA GLU A 90 4.36 -7.53 14.09
C GLU A 90 5.20 -8.17 12.98
N ASP A 91 4.78 -9.33 12.47
CA ASP A 91 5.45 -10.05 11.39
C ASP A 91 5.49 -9.21 10.12
N ILE A 92 4.36 -8.60 9.74
CA ILE A 92 4.25 -7.68 8.60
C ILE A 92 5.25 -6.51 8.73
N LEU A 93 5.34 -5.89 9.91
CA LEU A 93 6.27 -4.78 10.14
C LEU A 93 7.73 -5.25 10.05
N THR A 94 8.04 -6.40 10.63
CA THR A 94 9.39 -6.97 10.63
C THR A 94 9.85 -7.33 9.21
N GLU A 95 8.98 -7.98 8.43
CA GLU A 95 9.27 -8.37 7.05
C GLU A 95 9.48 -7.19 6.09
N THR A 96 9.01 -6.01 6.46
CA THR A 96 9.02 -4.81 5.61
C THR A 96 10.04 -3.76 6.06
N MET A 97 10.70 -3.96 7.21
CA MET A 97 11.67 -3.02 7.77
C MET A 97 12.93 -2.85 6.90
N ASP A 98 13.45 -3.95 6.36
CA ASP A 98 14.71 -3.96 5.59
C ASP A 98 14.51 -3.91 4.06
N LYS A 99 13.26 -3.90 3.59
CA LYS A 99 12.94 -3.88 2.16
C LYS A 99 12.63 -2.45 1.71
N SER A 100 13.06 -2.11 0.50
CA SER A 100 12.58 -0.88 -0.14
C SER A 100 11.05 -0.93 -0.25
N SER A 101 10.39 0.08 0.32
CA SER A 101 8.94 0.18 0.27
C SER A 101 8.48 0.37 -1.18
N PRO A 102 7.61 -0.50 -1.72
CA PRO A 102 7.06 -0.32 -3.06
C PRO A 102 6.39 1.05 -3.23
N SER A 103 5.73 1.55 -2.17
CA SER A 103 5.15 2.88 -2.13
C SER A 103 6.19 3.99 -2.28
N ALA A 104 7.36 3.86 -1.67
CA ALA A 104 8.41 4.88 -1.73
C ALA A 104 9.03 4.98 -3.14
N THR A 105 9.24 3.83 -3.79
CA THR A 105 9.68 3.78 -5.18
C THR A 105 8.66 4.44 -6.11
N ALA A 106 7.38 4.09 -5.99
CA ALA A 106 6.32 4.71 -6.77
C ALA A 106 6.19 6.22 -6.51
N LEU A 107 6.31 6.65 -5.25
CA LEU A 107 6.22 8.06 -4.87
C LEU A 107 7.33 8.88 -5.51
N SER A 108 8.53 8.30 -5.61
CA SER A 108 9.67 8.93 -6.26
C SER A 108 9.40 9.14 -7.76
N PHE A 109 8.75 8.16 -8.41
CA PHE A 109 8.34 8.30 -9.80
C PHE A 109 7.24 9.37 -9.99
N VAL A 110 6.22 9.38 -9.13
CA VAL A 110 5.15 10.40 -9.14
C VAL A 110 5.75 11.81 -9.01
N LYS A 111 6.74 11.99 -8.13
CA LYS A 111 7.47 13.27 -7.95
C LYS A 111 8.28 13.67 -9.18
N LYS A 112 8.91 12.70 -9.84
CA LYS A 112 9.67 12.95 -11.08
C LYS A 112 8.72 13.41 -12.20
N GLU A 113 7.65 12.65 -12.44
CA GLU A 113 6.72 12.95 -13.54
C GLU A 113 6.09 14.35 -13.40
N ILE A 114 5.66 14.73 -12.19
CA ILE A 114 5.14 16.09 -12.00
C ILE A 114 6.24 17.16 -12.17
N GLY A 115 7.49 16.86 -11.79
CA GLY A 115 8.61 17.78 -12.02
C GLY A 115 8.98 17.93 -13.51
N ASP A 116 8.69 16.94 -14.34
CA ASP A 116 8.93 17.02 -15.80
C ASP A 116 7.81 17.81 -16.53
N LEU A 117 6.65 17.98 -15.90
CA LEU A 117 5.49 18.71 -16.44
C LEU A 117 5.51 20.22 -16.14
N TRP A 118 6.36 20.69 -15.22
CA TRP A 118 6.39 22.07 -14.71
C TRP A 118 7.82 22.56 -14.50
#